data_AF-A0A535JUL2-F1
#
_entry.id   AF-A0A535JUL2-F1
#
_cell.length_a   1.000
_cell.length_b   1.000
_cell.length_c   1.000
_cell.angle_alpha   90.00
_cell.angle_beta   90.00
_cell.angle_gamma   90.00
#
_symmetry.space_group_name_H-M   'P 1'
#
loop_
_entity.id
_entity.type
_entity.pdbx_description
1 polymer ?
#
loop_
_entity_poly.entity_id
_entity_poly.type
_entity_poly.pdbx_seq_one_letter_code
_entity_poly.pdbx_strand_id
1 'polypeptide(L)'
;MRLTRCPRCLGEDISADAHPSRRLIDGVPATFFVCRDCFRAAELEFQISCEAASVPYARLAIRESLRLLRGFYQDRQRDAPDDARVVEALNEIERRLLIGPVEPASKLDA
;
A
#
# COMPACT_ATOMS: atom_id res chain seq x y z
N MET A 1 11.97 -1.97 19.46
CA MET A 1 11.27 -1.88 18.16
C MET A 1 10.60 -3.22 17.85
N ARG A 2 9.27 -3.26 17.71
CA ARG A 2 8.56 -4.47 17.25
C ARG A 2 8.80 -4.66 15.76
N LEU A 3 9.33 -5.82 15.35
CA LEU A 3 9.53 -6.16 13.93
C LEU A 3 8.16 -6.40 13.28
N THR A 4 7.90 -5.75 12.15
CA THR A 4 6.69 -5.95 11.37
C THR A 4 7.04 -6.79 10.17
N ARG A 5 6.87 -8.11 10.28
CA ARG A 5 7.23 -9.04 9.21
C ARG A 5 6.18 -9.06 8.10
N CYS A 6 6.62 -9.26 6.87
CA CYS A 6 5.71 -9.51 5.75
C CYS A 6 4.83 -10.74 6.05
N PRO A 7 3.50 -10.65 5.97
CA PRO A 7 2.62 -11.77 6.28
C PRO A 7 2.68 -12.91 5.25
N ARG A 8 3.31 -12.68 4.08
CA ARG A 8 3.48 -13.68 3.03
C ARG A 8 4.77 -14.49 3.19
N CYS A 9 5.93 -13.82 3.21
CA CYS A 9 7.22 -14.52 3.30
C CYS A 9 7.73 -14.70 4.73
N LEU A 10 7.19 -13.95 5.70
CA LEU A 10 7.62 -13.88 7.10
C LEU A 10 9.08 -13.45 7.32
N GLY A 11 9.92 -13.38 6.27
CA GLY A 11 11.34 -13.08 6.36
C GLY A 11 11.64 -11.59 6.47
N GLU A 12 10.98 -10.76 5.66
CA GLU A 12 11.29 -9.34 5.50
C GLU A 12 10.64 -8.47 6.56
N ASP A 13 11.40 -7.56 7.17
CA ASP A 13 10.85 -6.47 7.98
C ASP A 13 10.35 -5.34 7.07
N ILE A 14 9.04 -5.17 7.03
CA ILE A 14 8.38 -4.18 6.18
C ILE A 14 8.18 -2.84 6.88
N SER A 15 8.77 -2.65 8.07
CA SER A 15 8.59 -1.44 8.89
C SER A 15 8.82 -0.13 8.13
N ALA A 16 9.74 -0.13 7.15
CA ALA A 16 10.06 1.03 6.31
C ALA A 16 9.73 0.85 4.81
N ASP A 17 9.55 -0.37 4.30
CA ASP A 17 9.32 -0.65 2.85
C ASP A 17 8.02 -1.45 2.60
N ALA A 18 6.95 -1.07 3.30
CA ALA A 18 5.64 -1.67 3.15
C ALA A 18 5.01 -1.33 1.79
N HIS A 19 4.29 -2.29 1.22
CA HIS A 19 3.52 -2.12 -0.01
C HIS A 19 2.07 -2.56 0.25
N PRO A 20 1.07 -1.68 0.02
CA PRO A 20 -0.32 -2.04 0.22
C PRO A 20 -0.77 -3.00 -0.90
N SER A 21 -1.28 -4.16 -0.50
CA SER A 21 -1.90 -5.15 -1.36
C SER A 21 -3.31 -5.45 -0.85
N ARG A 22 -4.10 -6.17 -1.64
CA ARG A 22 -5.47 -6.56 -1.24
C ARG A 22 -5.71 -8.05 -1.31
N ARG A 23 -6.70 -8.52 -0.58
CA ARG A 23 -7.27 -9.88 -0.66
C ARG A 23 -8.77 -9.80 -0.53
N LEU A 24 -9.52 -10.78 -1.02
CA LEU A 24 -10.93 -10.88 -0.69
C LEU A 24 -11.11 -11.62 0.64
N ILE A 25 -11.94 -11.07 1.52
CA ILE A 25 -12.43 -11.71 2.74
C ILE A 25 -13.96 -11.68 2.63
N ASP A 26 -14.58 -12.86 2.54
CA ASP A 26 -16.04 -12.99 2.35
C ASP A 26 -16.58 -12.14 1.19
N GLY A 27 -15.83 -12.09 0.08
CA GLY A 27 -16.17 -11.31 -1.12
C GLY A 27 -15.85 -9.81 -1.01
N VAL A 28 -15.35 -9.33 0.13
CA VAL A 28 -15.03 -7.92 0.35
C VAL A 28 -13.50 -7.70 0.25
N PRO A 29 -13.02 -6.74 -0.56
CA PRO A 29 -11.61 -6.38 -0.57
C PRO A 29 -11.13 -5.86 0.79
N ALA A 30 -10.11 -6.51 1.34
CA ALA A 30 -9.41 -6.10 2.55
C ALA A 30 -7.94 -5.82 2.24
N THR A 31 -7.43 -4.68 2.70
CA THR A 31 -6.04 -4.26 2.53
C THR A 31 -5.13 -4.97 3.55
N PHE A 32 -3.94 -5.33 3.11
CA PHE A 32 -2.83 -5.72 3.98
C PHE A 32 -1.51 -5.22 3.38
N PHE A 33 -0.42 -5.26 4.16
CA PHE A 33 0.88 -4.76 3.74
C PHE A 33 1.86 -5.92 3.54
N VAL A 34 2.64 -5.87 2.46
CA VAL A 34 3.65 -6.86 2.12
C VAL A 34 4.99 -6.21 1.81
N CYS A 35 6.06 -6.99 1.72
CA CYS A 35 7.33 -6.49 1.22
C CYS A 35 7.30 -6.30 -0.31
N ARG A 36 8.28 -5.56 -0.82
CA ARG A 36 8.50 -5.32 -2.25
C ARG A 36 8.48 -6.59 -3.09
N ASP A 37 9.18 -7.63 -2.66
CA ASP A 37 9.31 -8.88 -3.41
C ASP A 37 8.00 -9.67 -3.47
N CYS A 38 7.15 -9.50 -2.46
CA CYS A 38 5.85 -10.16 -2.38
C CYS A 38 4.73 -9.38 -3.09
N PHE A 39 4.91 -8.09 -3.37
CA PHE A 39 3.85 -7.21 -3.87
C PHE A 39 3.21 -7.69 -5.17
N ARG A 40 4.03 -8.02 -6.18
CA ARG A 40 3.51 -8.47 -7.49
C ARG A 40 2.71 -9.77 -7.38
N ALA A 41 3.20 -10.73 -6.60
CA ALA A 41 2.51 -11.98 -6.37
C ALA A 41 1.19 -11.77 -5.61
N ALA A 42 1.19 -10.93 -4.60
CA ALA A 42 0.00 -10.62 -3.81
C ALA A 42 -1.09 -9.92 -4.64
N GLU A 43 -0.74 -8.96 -5.50
CA GLU A 43 -1.73 -8.32 -6.40
C GLU A 43 -2.25 -9.27 -7.48
N LEU A 44 -1.42 -10.20 -7.98
CA LEU A 44 -1.88 -11.24 -8.92
C LEU A 44 -2.89 -12.19 -8.25
N GLU A 45 -2.62 -12.63 -7.02
CA GLU A 45 -3.55 -13.46 -6.25
C GLU A 45 -4.87 -12.74 -5.98
N PHE A 46 -4.82 -11.44 -5.72
CA PHE A 46 -6.02 -10.62 -5.59
C PHE A 46 -6.83 -10.61 -6.88
N GLN A 47 -6.17 -10.41 -8.02
CA GLN A 47 -6.83 -10.43 -9.33
C GLN A 47 -7.50 -11.78 -9.59
N ILE A 48 -6.79 -12.89 -9.37
CA ILE A 48 -7.34 -14.25 -9.52
C ILE A 48 -8.55 -14.45 -8.60
N SER A 49 -8.47 -13.96 -7.36
CA SER A 49 -9.58 -14.05 -6.39
C SER A 49 -10.81 -13.25 -6.85
N CYS A 50 -10.60 -12.05 -7.40
CA CYS A 50 -11.66 -11.24 -7.99
C CYS A 50 -12.35 -11.96 -9.15
N GLU A 51 -11.56 -12.54 -10.07
CA GLU A 51 -12.08 -13.31 -11.21
C GLU A 51 -12.90 -14.51 -10.74
N ALA A 52 -12.39 -15.30 -9.79
CA ALA A 52 -13.08 -16.45 -9.23
C ALA A 52 -14.40 -16.09 -8.52
N ALA A 53 -14.46 -14.92 -7.87
CA ALA A 53 -15.63 -14.43 -7.16
C ALA A 53 -16.59 -13.59 -8.04
N SER A 54 -16.31 -13.44 -9.34
CA SER A 54 -17.04 -12.52 -10.23
C SER A 54 -17.13 -11.07 -9.69
N VAL A 55 -16.09 -10.64 -8.96
CA VAL A 55 -15.94 -9.28 -8.44
C VAL A 55 -15.09 -8.48 -9.41
N PRO A 56 -15.48 -7.26 -9.83
CA PRO A 56 -14.65 -6.45 -10.70
C PRO A 56 -13.29 -6.14 -10.08
N TYR A 57 -12.23 -6.52 -10.78
CA TYR A 57 -10.88 -6.14 -10.40
C TYR A 57 -10.60 -4.68 -10.79
N ALA A 58 -10.05 -3.91 -9.84
CA ALA A 58 -9.48 -2.60 -10.11
C ALA A 58 -8.16 -2.45 -9.36
N ARG A 59 -7.19 -1.78 -9.96
CA ARG A 59 -5.94 -1.40 -9.28
C ARG A 59 -6.23 -0.39 -8.17
N LEU A 60 -5.49 -0.49 -7.07
CA LEU A 60 -5.60 0.50 -6.00
C LEU A 60 -5.12 1.85 -6.53
N ALA A 61 -5.94 2.88 -6.36
CA ALA A 61 -5.56 4.22 -6.77
C ALA A 61 -4.34 4.69 -5.99
N ILE A 62 -3.36 5.29 -6.67
CA ILE A 62 -2.09 5.72 -6.05
C ILE A 62 -2.32 6.58 -4.80
N ARG A 63 -3.27 7.53 -4.85
CA ARG A 63 -3.60 8.38 -3.69
C ARG A 63 -4.13 7.57 -2.51
N GLU A 64 -4.88 6.51 -2.78
CA GLU A 64 -5.37 5.61 -1.73
C GLU A 64 -4.23 4.76 -1.15
N SER A 65 -3.36 4.23 -2.01
CA SER A 65 -2.13 3.56 -1.57
C SER A 65 -1.29 4.44 -0.65
N LEU A 66 -1.10 5.73 -1.00
CA LEU A 66 -0.37 6.69 -0.17
C LEU A 66 -1.05 6.95 1.17
N ARG A 67 -2.38 7.03 1.23
CA ARG A 67 -3.12 7.21 2.49
C ARG A 67 -2.99 6.00 3.42
N LEU A 68 -3.10 4.79 2.86
CA LEU A 68 -2.91 3.54 3.60
C LEU A 68 -1.49 3.45 4.16
N LEU A 69 -0.48 3.79 3.35
CA LEU A 69 0.92 3.85 3.78
C LEU A 69 1.14 4.90 4.88
N ARG A 70 0.53 6.07 4.75
CA ARG A 70 0.58 7.10 5.80
C ARG A 70 0.06 6.56 7.14
N GLY A 71 -1.10 5.91 7.12
CA GLY A 71 -1.68 5.29 8.34
C GLY A 71 -0.76 4.23 8.92
N PHE A 72 -0.23 3.33 8.08
CA PHE A 72 0.75 2.33 8.49
C PHE A 72 1.97 2.98 9.17
N TYR A 73 2.63 3.95 8.53
CA TYR A 73 3.83 4.57 9.09
C TYR A 73 3.54 5.43 10.33
N GLN A 74 2.37 6.05 10.44
CA GLN A 74 1.94 6.74 11.66
C GLN A 74 1.80 5.77 12.83
N ASP A 75 1.21 4.59 12.60
CA ASP A 75 1.12 3.54 13.62
C ASP A 75 2.51 3.04 14.02
N ARG A 76 3.39 2.84 13.03
CA ARG A 76 4.78 2.44 13.28
C ARG A 76 5.59 3.48 14.05
N GLN A 77 5.40 4.76 13.75
CA GLN A 77 6.07 5.86 14.47
C GLN A 77 5.63 5.91 15.93
N ARG A 78 4.36 5.64 16.25
CA ARG A 78 3.90 5.55 17.66
C ARG A 78 4.57 4.38 18.40
N ASP A 79 4.77 3.25 17.74
CA ASP A 79 5.42 2.07 18.32
C ASP A 79 6.95 2.20 18.44
N ALA A 80 7.57 3.03 17.60
CA ALA A 80 9.01 3.19 17.49
C ALA A 80 9.36 4.63 17.04
N PRO A 81 9.22 5.62 17.93
CA PRO A 81 9.36 7.04 17.56
C PRO A 81 10.76 7.42 17.07
N ASP A 82 11.78 6.67 17.49
CA ASP A 82 13.19 6.93 17.15
C ASP A 82 13.68 6.17 15.91
N ASP A 83 12.82 5.41 15.20
CA ASP A 83 13.22 4.74 13.95
C ASP A 83 13.25 5.74 12.78
N ALA A 84 14.44 6.25 12.49
CA ALA A 84 14.67 7.21 11.42
C ALA A 84 14.17 6.74 10.05
N ARG A 85 14.14 5.43 9.77
CA ARG A 85 13.64 4.87 8.50
C ARG A 85 12.15 5.06 8.35
N VAL A 86 11.40 4.90 9.44
CA VAL A 86 9.94 5.13 9.48
C VAL A 86 9.64 6.62 9.31
N VAL A 87 10.43 7.49 9.96
CA VAL A 87 10.31 8.95 9.82
C VAL A 87 10.56 9.39 8.37
N GLU A 88 11.62 8.89 7.74
CA GLU A 88 11.94 9.18 6.34
C GLU A 88 10.82 8.72 5.39
N ALA A 89 10.34 7.49 5.57
CA ALA A 89 9.23 6.95 4.76
C ALA A 89 7.94 7.78 4.94
N LEU A 90 7.60 8.17 6.17
CA LEU A 90 6.42 9.00 6.42
C LEU A 90 6.53 10.37 5.75
N ASN A 91 7.68 11.03 5.88
CA ASN A 91 7.95 12.33 5.23
C ASN A 91 7.86 12.24 3.70
N GLU A 92 8.34 11.16 3.09
CA GLU A 92 8.19 10.89 1.66
C GLU A 92 6.73 10.79 1.23
N ILE A 93 5.94 10.03 1.98
CA ILE A 93 4.51 9.85 1.70
C ILE A 93 3.74 11.16 1.85
N GLU A 94 4.01 11.93 2.90
CA GLU A 94 3.39 13.23 3.12
C GLU A 94 3.72 14.21 1.98
N ARG A 95 4.98 14.26 1.56
CA ARG A 95 5.39 15.09 0.42
C ARG A 95 4.67 14.68 -0.87
N ARG A 96 4.50 13.38 -1.14
CA ARG A 96 3.75 12.91 -2.31
C ARG A 96 2.26 13.23 -2.24
N LEU A 97 1.67 13.20 -1.05
CA LEU A 97 0.27 13.53 -0.86
C LEU A 97 -0.03 15.03 -1.08
N LEU A 98 0.95 15.90 -0.84
CA LEU A 98 0.89 17.33 -1.16
C LEU A 98 0.88 17.61 -2.68
N ILE A 99 1.40 16.69 -3.49
CA ILE A 99 1.27 16.77 -4.94
C ILE A 99 -0.22 16.58 -5.27
N GLY A 100 -0.83 17.64 -5.79
CA GLY A 100 -2.21 17.62 -6.24
C GLY A 100 -2.43 16.59 -7.35
N PRO A 101 -3.69 16.13 -7.55
CA PRO A 101 -4.00 15.33 -8.73
C PRO A 101 -3.64 16.13 -9.99
N VAL A 102 -2.99 15.48 -10.95
CA VAL A 102 -2.81 16.07 -12.28
C VAL A 102 -4.20 16.12 -12.91
N GLU A 103 -4.68 17.33 -13.22
CA GLU A 103 -5.91 17.46 -13.97
C GLU A 103 -5.71 16.75 -15.32
N PRO A 104 -6.64 15.86 -15.72
CA PRO A 104 -6.56 15.29 -17.05
C PRO A 104 -6.53 16.45 -18.03
N ALA A 105 -5.50 16.50 -18.89
CA ALA A 105 -5.40 17.51 -19.92
C ALA A 105 -6.75 17.57 -20.64
N SER A 106 -7.47 18.67 -20.46
CA SER A 106 -8.74 18.87 -21.14
C SER A 106 -8.47 18.67 -22.63
N LYS A 107 -9.26 17.85 -23.30
CA LYS A 107 -9.22 17.72 -24.75
C LYS A 107 -9.59 19.08 -25.35
N LEU A 108 -8.63 19.97 -25.42
CA LEU A 108 -8.67 21.18 -26.20
C LEU A 108 -7.64 20.99 -27.31
N ASP A 109 -8.17 21.11 -28.53
CA ASP A 109 -7.49 21.23 -29.80
C ASP A 109 -7.09 19.92 -30.51
N ALA A 110 -8.11 19.22 -31.02
CA ALA A 110 -8.02 18.47 -32.28
C ALA A 110 -9.33 18.59 -33.07
#